data_AF-A0A350BN15-F1
#
_entry.id   AF-A0A350BN15-F1
#
_cell.length_a   1.000
_cell.length_b   1.000
_cell.length_c   1.000
_cell.angle_alpha   90.00
_cell.angle_beta   90.00
_cell.angle_gamma   90.00
#
_symmetry.space_group_name_H-M   'P 1'
#
loop_
_entity.id
_entity.type
_entity.pdbx_description
1 polymer ?
#
loop_
_entity_poly.entity_id
_entity_poly.type
_entity_poly.pdbx_seq_one_letter_code
_entity_poly.pdbx_strand_id
1 'polypeptide(L)' 'MKNKSGIFRGFIVGMIGFLLMFKLIILDRIPPSDELAPGIVVFASMMNGVLCAFVGNLIQNRLRKRTTTTEST' A
#
# COMPACT_ATOMS: atom_id res chain seq x y z
N MET A 1 10.09 -3.93 22.25
CA MET A 1 9.20 -4.19 21.09
C MET A 1 9.69 -3.42 19.84
N LYS A 2 10.87 -3.75 19.31
CA LYS A 2 11.69 -2.83 18.49
C LYS A 2 11.27 -2.67 17.00
N ASN A 3 10.24 -3.38 16.52
CA ASN A 3 9.92 -3.41 15.07
C ASN A 3 8.56 -2.79 14.69
N LYS A 4 7.76 -2.30 15.65
CA LYS A 4 6.42 -1.76 15.35
C LYS A 4 6.43 -0.44 14.57
N SER A 5 7.50 0.35 14.69
CA SER A 5 7.60 1.67 14.03
C SER A 5 7.71 1.58 12.50
N GLY A 6 8.40 0.55 11.98
CA GLY A 6 8.52 0.32 10.54
C GLY A 6 7.18 -0.08 9.90
N ILE A 7 6.41 -0.92 10.60
CA ILE A 7 5.07 -1.34 10.16
C ILE A 7 4.13 -0.14 10.10
N PHE A 8 4.16 0.72 11.12
CA PHE A 8 3.29 1.90 11.19
C PHE A 8 3.62 2.93 10.10
N ARG A 9 4.90 3.18 9.83
CA ARG A 9 5.32 4.06 8.72
C ARG A 9 4.93 3.49 7.35
N GLY A 10 5.13 2.19 7.14
CA GLY A 10 4.70 1.52 5.91
C GLY A 10 3.18 1.59 5.71
N PHE A 11 2.42 1.44 6.79
CA PHE A 11 0.97 1.58 6.77
C PHE A 11 0.51 3.00 6.38
N ILE A 12 1.11 4.04 6.97
CA ILE A 12 0.78 5.44 6.62
C ILE A 12 1.09 5.73 5.15
N VAL A 13 2.26 5.32 4.65
CA VAL A 13 2.64 5.55 3.25
C VAL A 13 1.70 4.78 2.30
N GLY A 14 1.36 3.54 2.63
CA GLY A 14 0.39 2.74 1.86
C GLY A 14 -1.00 3.35 1.84
N MET A 15 -1.48 3.86 2.99
CA MET A 15 -2.77 4.55 3.12
C MET A 15 -2.83 5.81 2.25
N ILE A 16 -1.79 6.65 2.29
CA ILE A 16 -1.73 7.87 1.47
C ILE A 16 -1.73 7.51 -0.02
N GLY A 17 -0.93 6.54 -0.42
CA GLY A 17 -0.89 6.07 -1.82
C GLY A 17 -2.24 5.53 -2.29
N PHE A 18 -2.91 4.73 -1.44
CA PHE A 18 -4.24 4.21 -1.69
C PHE A 18 -5.27 5.32 -1.88
N LEU A 19 -5.35 6.28 -0.95
CA LEU A 19 -6.32 7.38 -1.04
C LEU A 19 -6.07 8.25 -2.28
N LEU A 20 -4.81 8.44 -2.66
CA LEU A 20 -4.46 9.23 -3.84
C LEU A 20 -4.87 8.51 -5.14
N MET A 21 -4.59 7.21 -5.24
CA MET A 21 -5.08 6.35 -6.34
C MET A 21 -6.60 6.34 -6.41
N PHE A 22 -7.27 6.19 -5.28
CA PHE A 22 -8.72 6.21 -5.16
C PHE A 22 -9.29 7.54 -5.68
N LYS A 23 -8.73 8.67 -5.25
CA LYS A 23 -9.17 9.99 -5.71
C LYS A 23 -9.04 10.14 -7.22
N LEU A 24 -7.89 9.77 -7.78
CA LEU A 24 -7.59 9.95 -9.21
C LEU A 24 -8.37 9.01 -10.13
N ILE A 25 -8.57 7.76 -9.74
CA ILE A 25 -9.28 6.79 -10.58
C ILE A 25 -10.79 6.93 -10.41
N ILE A 26 -11.26 7.12 -9.19
CA ILE A 26 -12.68 6.93 -8.86
C ILE A 26 -13.38 8.27 -8.77
N LEU A 27 -12.85 9.19 -7.96
CA LEU A 27 -13.54 10.45 -7.69
C LEU A 27 -13.52 11.41 -8.88
N ASP A 28 -12.48 11.34 -9.73
CA ASP A 28 -12.34 12.21 -10.90
C ASP A 28 -13.06 11.68 -12.16
N ARG A 29 -13.34 10.36 -12.22
CA ARG A 29 -13.89 9.71 -13.42
C ARG A 29 -15.37 9.34 -13.30
N ILE A 30 -15.93 9.29 -12.09
CA ILE A 30 -17.30 8.81 -11.88
C ILE A 30 -18.23 9.99 -11.55
N PRO A 31 -19.22 10.28 -12.40
CA PRO A 31 -20.25 11.27 -12.07
C PRO A 31 -21.04 10.78 -10.84
N PRO A 32 -21.50 11.67 -9.95
CA PRO A 32 -22.10 11.33 -8.65
C PRO A 32 -23.39 10.49 -8.72
N SER A 33 -23.86 10.13 -9.92
CA SER A 33 -25.13 9.46 -10.18
C SER A 33 -24.99 7.98 -10.55
N ASP A 34 -23.77 7.46 -10.79
CA ASP A 34 -23.58 6.07 -11.20
C ASP A 34 -23.40 5.12 -9.99
N GLU A 35 -24.47 4.38 -9.67
CA GLU A 35 -24.52 3.35 -8.62
C GLU A 35 -23.63 2.13 -8.89
N LEU A 36 -23.00 2.01 -10.07
CA LEU A 36 -22.01 0.97 -10.39
C LEU A 36 -20.63 1.23 -9.76
N ALA A 37 -20.39 2.45 -9.27
CA ALA A 37 -19.15 2.87 -8.62
C ALA A 37 -18.68 1.99 -7.43
N PRO A 38 -19.56 1.52 -6.51
CA PRO A 38 -19.13 0.88 -5.28
C PRO A 38 -18.40 -0.46 -5.50
N GLY A 39 -18.82 -1.25 -6.49
CA GLY A 39 -18.22 -2.57 -6.75
C GLY A 39 -16.79 -2.46 -7.29
N ILE A 40 -16.57 -1.56 -8.25
CA ILE A 40 -15.25 -1.29 -8.84
C ILE A 40 -14.31 -0.66 -7.81
N VAL A 41 -14.85 0.22 -6.96
CA VAL A 41 -14.12 0.77 -5.82
C VAL A 41 -13.58 -0.33 -4.90
N VAL A 42 -14.45 -1.25 -4.49
CA VAL A 42 -14.05 -2.35 -3.59
C VAL A 42 -13.01 -3.23 -4.27
N PHE A 43 -13.20 -3.58 -5.54
CA PHE A 43 -12.23 -4.39 -6.29
C PHE A 43 -10.87 -3.69 -6.43
N ALA A 44 -10.86 -2.41 -6.82
CA ALA A 44 -9.64 -1.60 -6.92
C ALA A 44 -8.95 -1.47 -5.56
N SER A 45 -9.73 -1.35 -4.48
CA SER A 45 -9.18 -1.27 -3.14
C SER A 45 -8.48 -2.56 -2.71
N MET A 46 -9.08 -3.70 -3.04
CA MET A 46 -8.55 -5.03 -2.74
C MET A 46 -7.26 -5.28 -3.51
N MET A 47 -7.24 -4.93 -4.80
CA MET A 47 -6.05 -5.00 -5.65
C MET A 47 -4.91 -4.11 -5.12
N ASN A 48 -5.20 -2.88 -4.73
CA ASN A 48 -4.20 -1.97 -4.15
C ASN A 48 -3.64 -2.49 -2.82
N GLY A 49 -4.47 -3.08 -1.97
CA GLY A 49 -4.04 -3.71 -0.72
C GLY A 49 -3.04 -4.83 -0.98
N VAL A 50 -3.32 -5.71 -1.94
CA VAL A 50 -2.43 -6.81 -2.33
C VAL A 50 -1.10 -6.29 -2.90
N LEU A 51 -1.16 -5.29 -3.79
CA LEU A 51 0.03 -4.65 -4.36
C LEU A 51 0.91 -4.00 -3.29
N CYS A 52 0.33 -3.23 -2.38
CA CYS A 52 1.06 -2.60 -1.28
C CYS A 52 1.68 -3.64 -0.33
N ALA A 53 0.95 -4.71 -0.01
CA ALA A 53 1.48 -5.80 0.82
C ALA A 53 2.67 -6.51 0.15
N PHE A 54 2.57 -6.78 -1.16
CA PHE A 54 3.64 -7.39 -1.94
C PHE A 54 4.90 -6.52 -1.98
N VAL A 55 4.73 -5.23 -2.31
CA VAL A 55 5.84 -4.26 -2.35
C VAL A 55 6.45 -4.08 -0.96
N GLY A 56 5.63 -4.01 0.08
CA GLY A 56 6.09 -3.93 1.47
C GLY A 56 6.92 -5.15 1.89
N ASN A 57 6.49 -6.36 1.52
CA ASN A 57 7.23 -7.59 1.79
C ASN A 57 8.56 -7.63 1.02
N LEU A 58 8.57 -7.21 -0.25
CA LEU A 58 9.78 -7.12 -1.05
C LEU A 58 10.80 -6.16 -0.42
N ILE A 59 10.36 -4.95 -0.02
CA ILE A 59 11.21 -3.94 0.62
C ILE A 59 11.74 -4.44 1.96
N GLN A 60 10.89 -5.04 2.80
CA GLN A 60 11.33 -5.62 4.08
C GLN A 60 12.36 -6.74 3.90
N ASN A 61 12.18 -7.63 2.93
CA ASN A 61 13.14 -8.69 2.64
C ASN A 61 14.48 -8.14 2.12
N ARG A 62 14.45 -7.08 1.30
CA ARG A 62 15.67 -6.41 0.81
C ARG A 62 16.43 -5.71 1.93
N LEU A 63 15.72 -5.02 2.84
CA LEU A 63 16.32 -4.37 4.00
C LEU A 63 16.87 -5.40 4.99
N ARG A 64 16.14 -6.49 5.27
CA ARG A 64 16.60 -7.58 6.14
C ARG A 64 17.89 -8.21 5.62
N LYS A 65 18.00 -8.45 4.30
CA LYS A 65 19.24 -8.95 3.69
C LYS A 65 20.41 -7.98 3.85
N ARG A 66 20.19 -6.66 3.77
CA ARG A 66 21.27 -5.68 3.96
C ARG A 66 21.77 -5.65 5.40
N THR A 67 20.89 -5.78 6.39
CA THR A 67 21.32 -5.77 7.81
C THR A 67 22.18 -6.99 8.17
N THR A 68 21.90 -8.16 7.60
CA THR A 68 22.69 -9.39 7.87
C THR A 68 24.07 -9.41 7.23
N THR A 69 24.34 -8.59 6.22
CA THR A 69 25.66 -8.52 5.55
C THR A 69 26.61 -7.54 6.23
N THR A 70 26.10 -6.59 7.02
CA THR A 70 26.93 -5.60 7.72
C THR A 70 27.50 -6.11 9.06
N GLU A 71 27.01 -7.24 9.58
CA GLU A 71 27.54 -7.85 10.83
C GLU A 71 28.71 -8.81 10.59
N SER A 72 29.15 -9.02 9.34
CA SER A 72 30.24 -9.95 8.98
C SER A 72 31.52 -9.27 8.51
N THR A 73 31.75 -8.01 8.87
CA THR A 73 33.01 -7.27 8.64
C THR A 73 33.40 -6.49 9.87
#